data_AF-A0A1E7L9C7-F1
#
_entry.id   AF-A0A1E7L9C7-F1
#
_cell.length_a   1.000
_cell.length_b   1.000
_cell.length_c   1.000
_cell.angle_alpha   90.00
_cell.angle_beta   90.00
_cell.angle_gamma   90.00
#
_symmetry.space_group_name_H-M   'P 1'
#
loop_
_entity.id
_entity.type
_entity.pdbx_description
1 polymer ?
#
loop_
_entity_poly.entity_id
_entity_poly.type
_entity_poly.pdbx_seq_one_letter_code
_entity_poly.pdbx_strand_id
1 'polypeptide(L)'
;MALKNIPDPGFASDTGEADPALAAALAAWQAAPEAPGAEQRVLEALAEARLLVPVVAVLGEEETLPVPGGAGGGGTPGLRREKTSDMAVPTLTSP
;
A
#
# COMPACT_ATOMS: atom_id res chain seq x y z
N MET A 1 -1.49 14.00 29.00
CA MET A 1 -1.60 13.63 27.57
C MET A 1 -1.85 12.14 27.51
N ALA A 2 -2.87 11.69 26.78
CA ALA A 2 -3.09 10.25 26.57
C ALA A 2 -1.89 9.68 25.81
N LEU A 3 -1.32 8.59 26.30
CA LEU A 3 -0.26 7.85 25.62
C LEU A 3 -0.81 7.39 24.27
N LYS A 4 -0.27 7.94 23.18
CA LYS A 4 -0.50 7.44 21.83
C LYS A 4 0.33 6.17 21.69
N ASN A 5 -0.30 5.02 21.92
CA ASN A 5 0.34 3.74 21.69
C ASN A 5 0.35 3.48 20.17
N ILE A 6 1.53 3.45 19.57
CA ILE A 6 1.67 2.98 18.19
C ILE A 6 1.57 1.45 18.25
N PRO A 7 0.63 0.81 17.53
CA PRO A 7 0.57 -0.64 17.46
C PRO A 7 1.89 -1.20 16.92
N ASP A 8 2.39 -2.29 17.51
CA ASP A 8 3.51 -3.02 16.95
C ASP A 8 3.07 -3.61 15.59
N PRO A 9 3.72 -3.24 14.47
CA PRO A 9 3.36 -3.74 13.16
C PRO A 9 3.69 -5.23 12.96
N GLY A 10 4.44 -5.87 13.87
CA GLY A 10 4.92 -7.25 13.72
C GLY A 10 6.12 -7.39 12.76
N PHE A 11 6.48 -6.31 12.07
CA PHE A 11 7.55 -6.23 11.07
C PHE A 11 8.56 -5.12 11.39
N ALA A 12 8.78 -4.79 12.67
CA ALA A 12 9.66 -3.69 13.08
C ALA A 12 11.13 -3.84 12.61
N SER A 13 11.56 -5.06 12.31
CA SER A 13 12.90 -5.39 11.78
C SER A 13 12.91 -5.64 10.27
N ASP A 14 11.87 -5.26 9.55
CA ASP A 14 11.79 -5.45 8.10
C ASP A 14 12.83 -4.58 7.37
N THR A 15 13.72 -5.23 6.62
CA THR A 15 14.77 -4.61 5.81
C THR A 15 14.32 -4.28 4.39
N GLY A 16 13.12 -4.70 3.99
CA GLY A 16 12.58 -4.61 2.63
C GLY A 16 13.12 -5.67 1.66
N GLU A 17 13.98 -6.59 2.10
CA GLU A 17 14.54 -7.65 1.24
C GLU A 17 13.49 -8.69 0.84
N ALA A 18 13.61 -9.25 -0.37
CA ALA A 18 12.70 -10.32 -0.82
C ALA A 18 12.80 -11.56 0.10
N ASP A 19 11.65 -12.22 0.34
CA ASP A 19 11.65 -13.51 1.02
C ASP A 19 12.43 -14.56 0.19
N PRO A 20 13.47 -15.20 0.74
CA PRO A 20 14.33 -16.09 -0.02
C PRO A 20 13.61 -17.36 -0.50
N ALA A 21 12.61 -17.85 0.24
CA ALA A 21 11.84 -19.03 -0.15
C ALA A 21 10.89 -18.68 -1.31
N LEU A 22 10.22 -17.53 -1.25
CA LEU A 22 9.39 -17.05 -2.35
C LEU A 22 10.22 -16.77 -3.61
N ALA A 23 11.39 -16.15 -3.48
CA ALA A 23 12.29 -15.91 -4.60
C ALA A 23 12.74 -17.22 -5.28
N ALA A 24 13.09 -18.24 -4.49
CA ALA A 24 13.45 -19.54 -5.01
C ALA A 24 12.27 -20.26 -5.70
N ALA A 25 11.07 -20.19 -5.12
CA ALA A 25 9.87 -20.77 -5.70
C ALA A 25 9.52 -20.11 -7.05
N LEU A 26 9.59 -18.78 -7.14
CA LEU A 26 9.37 -18.03 -8.37
C LEU A 26 10.42 -18.35 -9.45
N ALA A 27 11.70 -18.46 -9.08
CA ALA A 27 12.75 -18.83 -10.01
C ALA A 27 12.55 -20.26 -10.56
N ALA A 28 12.15 -21.21 -9.70
CA ALA A 28 11.85 -22.58 -10.11
C ALA A 28 10.61 -22.65 -11.02
N TRP A 29 9.56 -21.89 -10.69
CA TRP A 29 8.36 -21.76 -11.54
C TRP A 29 8.68 -21.14 -12.89
N GLN A 30 9.50 -20.08 -12.94
CA GLN A 30 9.92 -19.43 -14.19
C GLN A 30 10.72 -20.37 -15.09
N ALA A 31 11.56 -21.23 -14.50
CA ALA A 31 12.36 -22.20 -15.25
C ALA A 31 11.52 -23.37 -15.80
N ALA A 32 10.46 -23.77 -15.11
CA ALA A 32 9.62 -24.91 -15.49
C ALA A 32 8.17 -24.76 -14.98
N PRO A 33 7.35 -23.90 -15.62
CA PRO A 33 5.99 -23.62 -15.16
C PRO A 33 5.07 -24.84 -15.24
N GLU A 34 5.33 -25.74 -16.20
CA GLU A 34 4.59 -26.99 -16.41
C GLU A 34 4.92 -28.09 -15.38
N ALA A 35 5.92 -27.87 -14.51
CA ALA A 35 6.33 -28.88 -13.56
C ALA A 35 5.20 -29.14 -12.54
N PRO A 36 4.95 -30.42 -12.18
CA PRO A 36 3.90 -30.74 -11.21
C PRO A 36 4.06 -29.93 -9.91
N GLY A 37 3.00 -29.20 -9.54
CA GLY A 37 2.97 -28.38 -8.33
C GLY A 37 3.86 -27.14 -8.36
N ALA A 38 4.33 -26.67 -9.51
CA ALA A 38 5.11 -25.43 -9.62
C ALA A 38 4.33 -24.22 -9.08
N GLU A 39 3.09 -24.04 -9.52
CA GLU A 39 2.22 -22.95 -9.05
C GLU A 39 1.87 -23.07 -7.57
N GLN A 40 1.50 -24.28 -7.11
CA GLN A 40 1.17 -24.54 -5.71
C GLN A 40 2.30 -24.12 -4.76
N ARG A 41 3.55 -24.44 -5.09
CA ARG A 41 4.72 -24.04 -4.29
C ARG A 41 4.91 -22.53 -4.21
N VAL A 42 4.57 -21.80 -5.27
CA VAL A 42 4.59 -20.33 -5.26
C VAL A 42 3.50 -19.79 -4.34
N LEU A 43 2.28 -20.34 -4.43
CA LEU A 43 1.15 -19.91 -3.60
C LEU A 43 1.39 -20.16 -2.11
N GLU A 44 1.95 -21.33 -1.76
CA GLU A 44 2.33 -21.67 -0.38
C GLU A 44 3.39 -20.72 0.17
N ALA A 45 4.46 -20.45 -0.59
CA ALA A 45 5.50 -19.51 -0.18
C ALA A 45 4.99 -18.07 -0.09
N LEU A 46 4.06 -17.68 -0.96
CA LEU A 46 3.47 -16.34 -0.99
C LEU A 46 2.56 -16.07 0.21
N ALA A 47 1.86 -17.09 0.72
CA ALA A 47 0.93 -16.95 1.84
C ALA A 47 1.63 -16.54 3.15
N GLU A 48 2.90 -16.91 3.33
CA GLU A 48 3.71 -16.56 4.50
C GLU A 48 4.60 -15.33 4.26
N ALA A 49 4.77 -14.91 3.01
CA ALA A 49 5.62 -13.79 2.64
C ALA A 49 4.93 -12.45 2.91
N ARG A 50 5.74 -11.46 3.28
CA ARG A 50 5.30 -10.06 3.33
C ARG A 50 5.21 -9.46 1.93
N LEU A 51 4.19 -8.64 1.69
CA LEU A 51 3.99 -7.93 0.44
C LEU A 51 4.25 -6.44 0.61
N LEU A 52 5.18 -5.92 -0.18
CA LEU A 52 5.39 -4.48 -0.32
C LEU A 52 4.23 -3.90 -1.13
N VAL A 53 3.38 -3.11 -0.47
CA VAL A 53 2.31 -2.36 -1.13
C VAL A 53 2.83 -0.95 -1.43
N PRO A 54 3.16 -0.64 -2.69
CA PRO A 54 3.63 0.70 -3.04
C PRO A 54 2.46 1.69 -2.91
N VAL A 55 2.62 2.68 -2.02
CA VAL A 55 1.71 3.82 -1.94
C VAL A 55 2.31 4.94 -2.78
N VAL A 56 1.62 5.32 -3.86
CA VAL A 56 2.00 6.46 -4.71
C VAL A 56 1.07 7.62 -4.38
N ALA A 57 1.66 8.76 -3.99
CA ALA A 57 0.90 9.99 -3.87
C ALA A 57 0.69 10.58 -5.27
N VAL A 58 -0.56 10.64 -5.70
CA VAL A 58 -0.97 11.31 -6.94
C VAL A 58 -1.72 12.57 -6.54
N LEU A 59 -1.39 13.71 -7.17
CA LEU A 59 -2.11 14.95 -6.94
C LEU A 59 -3.55 14.79 -7.43
N GLY A 60 -4.51 14.90 -6.52
CA GLY A 60 -5.95 14.79 -6.81
C GLY A 60 -6.57 16.08 -7.35
N GLU A 61 -7.91 16.15 -7.32
CA GLU A 61 -8.63 17.40 -7.58
C GLU A 61 -8.40 18.41 -6.43
N GLU A 62 -7.97 19.62 -6.77
CA GLU A 62 -7.79 20.71 -5.82
C GLU A 62 -9.06 21.56 -5.75
N GLU A 63 -9.64 21.74 -4.56
CA GLU A 63 -10.74 22.69 -4.34
C GLU A 63 -10.27 23.90 -3.54
N THR A 64 -10.61 25.11 -4.01
CA THR A 64 -10.42 26.37 -3.26
C THR A 64 -11.79 26.94 -2.91
N LEU A 65 -12.26 26.66 -1.69
CA LEU A 65 -13.53 27.20 -1.19
C LEU A 65 -13.30 28.59 -0.56
N PRO A 66 -14.11 29.62 -0.87
CA PRO A 66 -14.05 30.91 -0.18
C PRO A 66 -14.32 30.73 1.32
N VAL A 67 -13.56 31.41 2.18
CA VAL A 67 -13.86 31.44 3.62
C VAL A 67 -14.90 32.54 3.87
N PRO A 68 -16.09 32.24 4.40
CA PRO A 68 -17.04 33.28 4.77
C PRO A 68 -16.51 34.07 5.97
N GLY A 69 -16.52 35.41 5.89
CA GLY A 69 -16.33 36.27 7.07
C GLY A 69 -15.09 37.18 7.11
N GLY A 70 -14.53 37.60 5.98
CA GLY A 70 -13.58 38.73 5.95
C GLY A 70 -14.28 40.05 6.29
N ALA A 71 -13.75 40.82 7.25
CA ALA A 71 -14.26 42.15 7.59
C ALA A 71 -14.18 43.06 6.36
N GLY A 72 -15.32 43.30 5.69
CA GLY A 72 -15.40 44.16 4.50
C GLY A 72 -16.11 43.58 3.27
N GLY A 73 -16.82 42.45 3.37
CA GLY A 73 -17.67 41.96 2.26
C GLY A 73 -16.92 41.42 1.03
N GLY A 74 -15.58 41.39 1.06
CA GLY A 74 -14.75 40.66 0.12
C GLY A 74 -14.28 39.36 0.77
N GLY A 75 -14.66 38.21 0.22
CA GLY A 75 -14.22 36.91 0.71
C GLY A 75 -12.72 36.71 0.47
N THR A 76 -12.00 36.25 1.50
CA THR A 76 -10.59 35.85 1.37
C THR A 76 -10.51 34.49 0.65
N PRO A 77 -9.57 34.28 -0.29
CA PRO A 77 -9.36 32.96 -0.87
C PRO A 77 -9.08 31.94 0.24
N GLY A 78 -9.81 30.82 0.25
CA GLY A 78 -9.61 29.80 1.27
C GLY A 78 -8.37 28.94 1.03
N LEU A 79 -8.09 28.09 2.02
CA LEU A 79 -6.97 27.15 1.95
C LEU A 79 -7.23 26.11 0.87
N ARG A 80 -6.21 25.82 0.07
CA ARG A 80 -6.20 24.70 -0.87
C ARG A 80 -6.46 23.40 -0.10
N ARG A 81 -7.53 22.68 -0.46
CA ARG A 81 -7.86 21.38 0.10
C ARG A 81 -7.64 20.31 -0.94
N GLU A 82 -6.80 19.34 -0.61
CA GLU A 82 -6.57 18.15 -1.40
C GLU A 82 -6.79 16.94 -0.49
N LYS A 83 -7.73 16.07 -0.87
CA LYS A 83 -7.94 14.79 -0.18
C LYS A 83 -8.52 13.75 -1.14
N THR A 84 -7.64 13.03 -1.82
CA THR A 84 -7.93 11.77 -2.50
C THR A 84 -7.07 10.68 -1.89
N SER A 85 -7.60 9.45 -1.84
CA SER A 85 -6.87 8.29 -1.31
C SER A 85 -7.23 7.08 -2.14
N ASP A 86 -6.28 6.64 -2.95
CA ASP A 86 -6.35 5.42 -3.74
C ASP A 86 -5.46 4.36 -3.10
N MET A 87 -5.97 3.13 -2.96
CA MET A 87 -5.23 2.01 -2.41
C MET A 87 -5.26 0.83 -3.38
N ALA A 88 -4.09 0.29 -3.72
CA ALA A 88 -3.97 -1.01 -4.37
C ALA A 88 -3.93 -2.12 -3.30
N VAL A 89 -4.90 -3.03 -3.33
CA VAL A 89 -4.95 -4.17 -2.39
C VAL A 89 -4.62 -5.46 -3.16
N PRO A 90 -3.41 -6.02 -3.01
CA PRO A 90 -3.12 -7.35 -3.55
C PRO A 90 -4.00 -8.39 -2.84
N THR A 91 -4.76 -9.16 -3.63
CA THR A 91 -5.68 -10.17 -3.13
C THR A 91 -5.32 -11.52 -3.74
N LEU A 92 -5.12 -12.53 -2.90
CA LEU A 92 -5.00 -13.92 -3.32
C LEU A 92 -6.40 -14.53 -3.42
N THR A 93 -6.78 -14.94 -4.64
CA THR A 93 -8.01 -15.70 -4.87
C THR A 93 -7.64 -17.13 -5.25
N SER A 94 -7.85 -18.08 -4.34
CA SER A 94 -7.88 -19.50 -4.69
C SER A 94 -9.25 -19.85 -5.28
N PRO A 95 -9.35 -20.81 -6.22
CA PRO A 95 -10.62 -21.48 -6.52
C PRO A 95 -11.24 -22.13 -5.28
#